data_AF-A0A4P8YUX3-F1
#
_entry.id   AF-A0A4P8YUX3-F1
#
_cell.length_a   1.000
_cell.length_b   1.000
_cell.length_c   1.000
_cell.angle_alpha   90.00
_cell.angle_beta   90.00
_cell.angle_gamma   90.00
#
_symmetry.space_group_name_H-M   'P 1'
#
loop_
_entity.id
_entity.type
_entity.pdbx_description
1 polymer ?
#
loop_
_entity_poly.entity_id
_entity_poly.type
_entity_poly.pdbx_seq_one_letter_code
_entity_poly.pdbx_strand_id
1 'polypeptide(L)'
;MGLRVWLARLYSGSRGTAAAVAMMGQGGVASAVKSTHEKKETTMTSNTEIGAKHLNNRVGPVMRAGELADAVAEAAREDNPGKEIRVDDKRAYLRIDTDDEMIIRRTTIEQALGRPFDMPELEINLSSFAGRIQTNPDYVRFYFAKRV
;
A
#
# COMPACT_ATOMS: atom_id res chain seq x y z
N MET A 1 37.40 -12.27 22.47
CA MET A 1 37.03 -12.99 23.71
C MET A 1 36.78 -11.97 24.81
N GLY A 2 35.53 -11.81 25.25
CA GLY A 2 35.15 -10.93 26.35
C GLY A 2 33.83 -11.41 26.94
N LEU A 3 33.90 -12.38 27.85
CA LEU A 3 32.77 -12.84 28.66
C LEU A 3 32.31 -11.69 29.57
N ARG A 4 30.99 -11.53 29.74
CA ARG A 4 30.28 -11.80 31.01
C ARG A 4 28.82 -11.31 30.94
N VAL A 5 27.93 -12.29 30.94
CA VAL A 5 26.51 -12.26 31.32
C VAL A 5 26.37 -11.97 32.83
N TRP A 6 25.21 -11.46 33.26
CA TRP A 6 24.44 -11.70 34.53
C TRP A 6 23.65 -10.43 34.88
N LEU A 7 22.34 -10.31 34.59
CA LEU A 7 21.10 -10.87 35.20
C LEU A 7 20.54 -10.05 36.40
N ALA A 8 19.33 -9.52 36.18
CA ALA A 8 18.18 -9.32 37.10
C ALA A 8 18.34 -8.51 38.41
N ARG A 9 17.33 -7.66 38.70
CA ARG A 9 16.19 -7.99 39.60
C ARG A 9 15.37 -6.73 39.93
N LEU A 10 14.04 -6.85 39.77
CA LEU A 10 13.02 -5.95 40.27
C LEU A 10 13.13 -5.69 41.78
N TYR A 11 12.74 -4.48 42.22
CA TYR A 11 12.21 -4.29 43.57
C TYR A 11 10.96 -3.41 43.55
N SER A 12 9.93 -3.89 44.24
CA SER A 12 8.61 -3.32 44.38
C SER A 12 8.48 -2.52 45.68
N GLY A 13 7.64 -1.47 45.63
CA GLY A 13 6.68 -1.11 46.70
C GLY A 13 7.20 -0.48 47.99
N SER A 14 6.67 0.69 48.33
CA SER A 14 6.21 0.97 49.69
C SER A 14 5.17 2.10 49.70
N ARG A 15 4.10 1.89 50.47
CA ARG A 15 3.00 2.82 50.77
C ARG A 15 3.33 3.50 52.11
N GLY A 16 2.85 4.70 52.36
CA GLY A 16 2.86 5.26 53.71
C GLY A 16 2.43 6.71 53.80
N THR A 17 1.41 6.96 54.61
CA THR A 17 0.56 8.15 54.78
C THR A 17 1.03 9.12 55.87
N ALA A 18 0.38 10.31 55.88
CA ALA A 18 0.18 11.28 56.98
C ALA A 18 1.24 12.38 57.17
N ALA A 19 0.98 13.59 57.67
CA ALA A 19 -0.16 14.51 57.82
C ALA A 19 0.40 15.73 58.60
N ALA A 20 0.01 16.99 58.30
CA ALA A 20 -0.01 18.18 59.18
C ALA A 20 -0.22 19.45 58.31
N VAL A 21 -1.35 20.15 58.37
CA VAL A 21 -1.76 21.22 59.32
C VAL A 21 -0.85 22.47 59.27
N ALA A 22 -1.38 23.58 58.73
CA ALA A 22 -1.30 24.94 59.32
C ALA A 22 -2.04 25.97 58.43
N MET A 23 -3.01 26.66 59.02
CA MET A 23 -3.65 27.86 58.48
C MET A 23 -2.90 29.12 58.95
N MET A 24 -2.66 30.08 58.06
CA MET A 24 -2.87 31.53 58.24
C MET A 24 -2.07 32.35 57.20
N GLY A 25 -2.78 33.24 56.49
CA GLY A 25 -2.41 34.66 56.44
C GLY A 25 -1.33 35.15 55.46
N GLN A 26 -1.83 35.81 54.40
CA GLN A 26 -1.32 37.06 53.81
C GLN A 26 -0.05 37.06 52.93
N GLY A 27 -0.15 37.84 51.85
CA GLY A 27 0.99 38.44 51.15
C GLY A 27 1.36 37.77 49.84
N GLY A 28 0.93 38.35 48.72
CA GLY A 28 1.42 37.95 47.40
C GLY A 28 2.87 38.37 47.18
N VAL A 29 3.60 37.61 46.36
CA VAL A 29 4.55 38.08 45.34
C VAL A 29 4.94 36.91 44.42
N ALA A 30 4.90 37.21 43.12
CA ALA A 30 5.55 36.57 41.97
C ALA A 30 6.18 35.16 42.08
N SER A 31 5.71 34.23 41.24
CA SER A 31 6.59 33.63 40.24
C SER A 31 5.84 32.84 39.16
N ALA A 32 6.28 33.09 37.93
CA ALA A 32 5.78 32.55 36.69
C ALA A 32 5.94 31.01 36.62
N VAL A 33 4.85 30.31 36.30
CA VAL A 33 4.90 28.95 35.74
C VAL A 33 4.64 29.07 34.25
N LYS A 34 5.74 29.05 33.49
CA LYS A 34 5.74 28.97 32.02
C LYS A 34 5.39 27.52 31.66
N SER A 35 4.11 27.28 31.34
CA SER A 35 3.66 26.01 30.77
C SER A 35 4.21 25.90 29.35
N THR A 36 5.36 25.24 29.23
CA THR A 36 5.93 24.83 27.95
C THR A 36 5.04 23.74 27.38
N HIS A 37 4.19 24.12 26.44
CA HIS A 37 3.63 23.18 25.47
C HIS A 37 4.80 22.64 24.64
N GLU A 38 5.18 21.40 24.93
CA GLU A 38 6.09 20.61 24.11
C GLU A 38 5.44 20.40 22.74
N LYS A 39 5.84 21.25 21.79
CA LYS A 39 5.49 21.16 20.38
C LYS A 39 6.13 19.88 19.88
N LYS A 40 5.38 18.77 19.85
CA LYS A 40 5.78 17.57 19.10
C LYS A 40 6.04 18.01 17.68
N GLU A 41 7.31 18.04 17.34
CA GLU A 41 7.82 18.29 16.01
C GLU A 41 7.30 17.16 15.11
N THR A 42 6.20 17.43 14.43
CA THR A 42 5.76 16.66 13.29
C THR A 42 6.86 16.78 12.26
N THR A 43 7.73 15.78 12.18
CA THR A 43 8.72 15.64 11.12
C THR A 43 8.01 15.80 9.79
N MET A 44 8.27 16.93 9.12
CA MET A 44 7.73 17.27 7.81
C MET A 44 8.26 16.24 6.82
N THR A 45 7.45 15.24 6.48
CA THR A 45 7.76 14.27 5.42
C THR A 45 8.03 15.06 4.13
N SER A 46 9.23 14.89 3.59
CA SER A 46 9.75 15.69 2.49
C SER A 46 8.80 15.69 1.26
N ASN A 47 8.54 16.88 0.69
CA ASN A 47 7.73 17.07 -0.52
C ASN A 47 8.21 16.23 -1.73
N THR A 48 9.44 15.72 -1.70
CA THR A 48 10.03 14.89 -2.76
C THR A 48 9.35 13.53 -2.90
N GLU A 49 8.87 12.93 -1.80
CA GLU A 49 8.24 11.60 -1.82
C GLU A 49 6.84 11.62 -2.47
N ILE A 50 6.14 12.75 -2.38
CA ILE A 50 4.80 12.92 -2.96
C ILE A 50 4.88 13.03 -4.50
N GLY A 51 5.97 13.56 -5.06
CA GLY A 51 6.15 13.70 -6.51
C GLY A 51 6.47 12.38 -7.22
N ALA A 52 7.24 11.49 -6.59
CA ALA A 52 7.71 10.25 -7.22
C ALA A 52 6.60 9.22 -7.46
N LYS A 53 5.51 9.24 -6.68
CA LYS A 53 4.38 8.30 -6.86
C LYS A 53 3.63 8.49 -8.18
N HIS A 54 3.61 9.69 -8.73
CA HIS A 54 2.89 10.00 -9.96
C HIS A 54 3.70 9.75 -11.24
N LEU A 55 4.99 9.38 -11.12
CA LEU A 55 5.91 9.16 -12.25
C LEU A 55 6.00 7.68 -12.67
N ASN A 56 5.00 6.86 -12.38
CA ASN A 56 5.00 5.47 -12.83
C ASN A 56 4.22 5.34 -14.15
N ASN A 57 4.85 4.76 -15.18
CA ASN A 57 4.23 4.45 -16.46
C ASN A 57 3.57 3.05 -16.44
N ARG A 58 3.01 2.66 -15.30
CA ARG A 58 2.46 1.32 -15.12
C ARG A 58 1.08 1.24 -15.75
N VAL A 59 0.83 0.14 -16.43
CA VAL A 59 -0.43 -0.12 -17.14
C VAL A 59 -0.90 -1.53 -16.87
N GLY A 60 -2.21 -1.74 -16.94
CA GLY A 60 -2.81 -3.06 -16.80
C GLY A 60 -4.17 -3.05 -16.09
N PRO A 61 -4.83 -4.22 -16.02
CA PRO A 61 -6.16 -4.35 -15.48
C PRO A 61 -6.19 -4.45 -13.95
N VAL A 62 -7.32 -4.05 -13.38
CA VAL A 62 -7.72 -4.36 -12.00
C VAL A 62 -8.95 -5.25 -12.07
N MET A 63 -8.79 -6.52 -11.75
CA MET A 63 -9.82 -7.54 -11.87
C MET A 63 -10.53 -7.77 -10.54
N ARG A 64 -11.83 -8.04 -10.57
CA ARG A 64 -12.54 -8.59 -9.39
C ARG A 64 -11.91 -9.94 -9.03
N ALA A 65 -11.75 -10.22 -7.74
CA ALA A 65 -11.22 -11.51 -7.30
C ALA A 65 -12.07 -12.68 -7.85
N GLY A 66 -11.40 -13.75 -8.27
CA GLY A 66 -12.02 -14.94 -8.85
C GLY A 66 -11.12 -15.60 -9.90
N GLU A 67 -11.56 -16.74 -10.43
CA GLU A 67 -10.82 -17.56 -11.41
C GLU A 67 -10.37 -16.77 -12.65
N LEU A 68 -11.18 -15.80 -13.11
CA LEU A 68 -10.85 -14.98 -14.26
C LEU A 68 -9.69 -14.03 -13.97
N ALA A 69 -9.56 -13.53 -12.75
CA ALA A 69 -8.43 -12.67 -12.39
C ALA A 69 -7.11 -13.44 -12.44
N ASP A 70 -7.11 -14.69 -11.95
CA ASP A 70 -5.96 -15.57 -11.98
C ASP A 70 -5.59 -15.94 -13.42
N ALA A 71 -6.58 -16.29 -14.24
CA ALA A 71 -6.37 -16.58 -15.66
C ALA A 71 -5.82 -15.37 -16.44
N VAL A 72 -6.31 -14.15 -16.15
CA VAL A 72 -5.80 -12.92 -16.75
C VAL A 72 -4.35 -12.64 -16.31
N ALA A 73 -4.00 -12.96 -15.06
CA ALA A 73 -2.62 -12.81 -14.58
C ALA A 73 -1.65 -13.77 -15.28
N GLU A 74 -2.05 -15.03 -15.50
CA GLU A 74 -1.24 -15.99 -16.24
C GLU A 74 -1.15 -15.62 -17.73
N ALA A 75 -2.28 -15.28 -18.37
CA ALA A 75 -2.29 -14.79 -19.75
C ALA A 75 -1.39 -13.56 -19.95
N ALA A 76 -1.38 -12.63 -18.98
CA ALA A 76 -0.51 -11.46 -19.03
C ALA A 76 0.98 -11.83 -19.02
N ARG A 77 1.39 -12.87 -18.29
CA ARG A 77 2.78 -13.36 -18.29
C ARG A 77 3.15 -14.04 -19.60
N GLU A 78 2.24 -14.81 -20.17
CA GLU A 78 2.48 -15.55 -21.40
C GLU A 78 2.49 -14.64 -22.64
N ASP A 79 1.55 -13.70 -22.74
CA ASP A 79 1.41 -12.81 -23.89
C ASP A 79 2.46 -11.69 -23.94
N ASN A 80 3.16 -11.43 -22.84
CA ASN A 80 4.15 -10.35 -22.72
C ASN A 80 5.53 -10.91 -22.34
N PRO A 81 6.14 -11.76 -23.18
CA PRO A 81 7.45 -12.32 -22.88
C PRO A 81 8.49 -11.20 -22.74
N GLY A 82 9.28 -11.27 -21.67
CA GLY A 82 10.34 -10.29 -21.39
C GLY A 82 9.89 -9.03 -20.66
N LYS A 83 8.62 -8.91 -20.27
CA LYS A 83 8.14 -7.84 -19.38
C LYS A 83 7.96 -8.34 -17.94
N GLU A 84 8.21 -7.48 -16.96
CA GLU A 84 7.97 -7.79 -15.55
C GLU A 84 6.49 -7.58 -15.22
N ILE A 85 5.74 -8.68 -15.05
CA ILE A 85 4.34 -8.66 -14.65
C ILE A 85 4.23 -8.70 -13.13
N ARG A 86 3.62 -7.67 -12.55
CA ARG A 86 3.39 -7.55 -11.10
C ARG A 86 1.93 -7.84 -10.80
N VAL A 87 1.71 -8.74 -9.84
CA VAL A 87 0.37 -9.16 -9.42
C VAL A 87 0.23 -8.86 -7.93
N ASP A 88 -0.69 -7.94 -7.62
CA ASP A 88 -0.99 -7.46 -6.28
C ASP A 88 -2.38 -7.99 -5.86
N ASP A 89 -2.40 -9.00 -5.00
CA ASP A 89 -3.64 -9.52 -4.42
C ASP A 89 -4.09 -8.68 -3.21
N LYS A 90 -5.28 -8.07 -3.33
CA LYS A 90 -5.91 -7.25 -2.29
C LYS A 90 -7.19 -7.90 -1.74
N ARG A 91 -7.34 -9.21 -1.87
CA ARG A 91 -8.48 -10.07 -1.48
C ARG A 91 -9.77 -9.83 -2.27
N ALA A 92 -10.19 -8.57 -2.39
CA ALA A 92 -11.40 -8.20 -3.14
C ALA A 92 -11.14 -8.02 -4.64
N TYR A 93 -9.90 -7.70 -4.99
CA TYR A 93 -9.46 -7.49 -6.36
C TYR A 93 -8.01 -7.90 -6.53
N LEU A 94 -7.66 -8.16 -7.78
CA LEU A 94 -6.31 -8.43 -8.24
C LEU A 94 -5.86 -7.27 -9.13
N ARG A 95 -4.75 -6.62 -8.78
CA ARG A 95 -4.14 -5.60 -9.63
C ARG A 95 -3.00 -6.24 -10.39
N ILE A 96 -3.07 -6.18 -11.72
CA ILE A 96 -2.05 -6.74 -12.61
C ILE A 96 -1.45 -5.57 -13.37
N ASP A 97 -0.16 -5.29 -13.17
CA ASP A 97 0.51 -4.19 -13.86
C ASP A 97 1.87 -4.57 -14.45
N THR A 98 2.21 -3.89 -15.53
CA THR A 98 3.50 -3.95 -16.22
C THR A 98 3.91 -2.53 -16.62
N ASP A 99 5.16 -2.37 -16.99
CA ASP A 99 5.68 -1.12 -17.53
C ASP A 99 5.31 -0.95 -19.02
N ASP A 100 5.00 0.28 -19.41
CA ASP A 100 4.69 0.78 -20.77
C ASP A 100 3.43 0.21 -21.45
N GLU A 101 3.37 -1.10 -21.67
CA GLU A 101 2.32 -1.77 -22.44
C GLU A 101 2.07 -3.20 -21.95
N MET A 102 0.79 -3.60 -21.91
CA MET A 102 0.33 -4.96 -21.69
C MET A 102 -0.63 -5.38 -22.80
N ILE A 103 -0.44 -6.55 -23.38
CA ILE A 103 -1.40 -7.18 -24.29
C ILE A 103 -1.90 -8.46 -23.64
N ILE A 104 -3.21 -8.71 -23.70
CA ILE A 104 -3.82 -9.95 -23.20
C ILE A 104 -4.75 -10.46 -24.28
N ARG A 105 -4.54 -11.69 -24.76
CA ARG A 105 -5.32 -12.29 -25.84
C ARG A 105 -6.40 -13.20 -25.29
N ARG A 106 -7.53 -13.25 -25.99
CA ARG A 106 -8.67 -14.10 -25.67
C ARG A 106 -8.26 -15.57 -25.58
N THR A 107 -7.46 -16.05 -26.54
CA THR A 107 -7.02 -17.44 -26.63
C THR A 107 -6.20 -17.89 -25.43
N THR A 108 -5.34 -17.03 -24.89
CA THR A 108 -4.48 -17.33 -23.75
C THR A 108 -5.29 -17.33 -22.46
N ILE A 109 -6.29 -16.44 -22.35
CA ILE A 109 -7.28 -16.49 -21.26
C ILE A 109 -8.09 -17.80 -21.33
N GLU A 110 -8.57 -18.22 -22.50
CA GLU A 110 -9.29 -19.49 -22.68
C GLU A 110 -8.45 -20.70 -22.24
N GLN A 111 -7.17 -20.71 -22.62
CA GLN A 111 -6.23 -21.76 -22.22
C GLN A 111 -5.99 -21.78 -20.72
N ALA A 112 -5.82 -20.61 -20.09
CA ALA A 112 -5.63 -20.50 -18.64
C ALA A 112 -6.90 -20.86 -17.85
N LEU A 113 -8.09 -20.52 -18.36
CA LEU A 113 -9.38 -20.87 -17.76
C LEU A 113 -9.77 -22.34 -17.98
N GLY A 114 -9.33 -22.95 -19.07
CA GLY A 114 -9.76 -24.30 -19.47
C GLY A 114 -11.21 -24.36 -19.98
N ARG A 115 -11.80 -23.22 -20.37
CA ARG A 115 -13.14 -23.13 -20.96
C ARG A 115 -13.19 -22.08 -22.08
N PRO A 116 -14.19 -22.15 -22.98
CA PRO A 116 -14.45 -21.06 -23.93
C PRO A 116 -14.70 -19.74 -23.18
N PHE A 117 -14.20 -18.64 -23.74
CA PHE A 117 -14.27 -17.32 -23.12
C PHE A 117 -14.51 -16.24 -24.19
N ASP A 118 -15.40 -15.31 -23.86
CA ASP A 118 -15.76 -14.19 -24.71
C ASP A 118 -15.28 -12.87 -24.10
N MET A 119 -14.74 -11.96 -24.93
CA MET A 119 -14.19 -10.69 -24.46
C MET A 119 -15.12 -9.82 -23.59
N PRO A 120 -16.45 -9.77 -23.82
CA PRO A 120 -17.35 -9.04 -22.94
C PRO A 120 -17.35 -9.52 -21.47
N GLU A 121 -17.02 -10.80 -21.22
CA GLU A 121 -16.89 -11.32 -19.85
C GLU A 121 -15.72 -10.66 -19.11
N LEU A 122 -14.66 -10.28 -19.85
CA LEU A 122 -13.55 -9.51 -19.30
C LEU A 122 -14.03 -8.16 -18.74
N GLU A 123 -14.85 -7.43 -19.51
CA GLU A 123 -15.33 -6.10 -19.15
C GLU A 123 -16.23 -6.11 -17.92
N ILE A 124 -17.03 -7.17 -17.74
CA ILE A 124 -17.90 -7.36 -16.56
C ILE A 124 -17.08 -7.55 -15.27
N ASN A 125 -15.89 -8.13 -15.39
CA ASN A 125 -15.01 -8.43 -14.26
C ASN A 125 -13.86 -7.42 -14.10
N LEU A 126 -13.66 -6.55 -15.09
CA LEU A 126 -12.70 -5.45 -15.04
C LEU A 126 -13.24 -4.34 -14.12
N SER A 127 -12.74 -4.31 -12.89
CA SER A 127 -13.13 -3.31 -11.89
C SER A 127 -12.54 -1.93 -12.21
N SER A 128 -11.31 -1.89 -12.74
CA SER A 128 -10.62 -0.65 -13.17
C SER A 128 -9.42 -1.01 -14.05
N PHE A 129 -8.65 -0.02 -14.52
CA PHE A 129 -7.39 -0.22 -15.23
C PHE A 129 -6.46 1.00 -15.10
N ALA A 130 -5.17 0.79 -15.38
CA ALA A 130 -4.17 1.85 -15.48
C ALA A 130 -3.72 2.05 -16.93
N GLY A 131 -3.51 3.30 -17.33
CA GLY A 131 -3.15 3.68 -18.70
C GLY A 131 -4.37 3.90 -19.61
N ARG A 132 -4.17 3.69 -20.91
CA ARG A 132 -5.24 3.69 -21.92
C ARG A 132 -5.53 2.26 -22.32
N ILE A 133 -6.78 1.99 -22.67
CA ILE A 133 -7.24 0.68 -23.12
C ILE A 133 -7.62 0.74 -24.62
N GLN A 134 -7.29 -0.32 -25.34
CA GLN A 134 -7.78 -0.63 -26.66
C GLN A 134 -8.38 -2.04 -26.61
N THR A 135 -9.67 -2.15 -26.91
CA THR A 135 -10.38 -3.43 -26.87
C THR A 135 -10.65 -3.90 -28.29
N ASN A 136 -10.34 -5.17 -28.55
CA ASN A 136 -10.64 -5.88 -29.79
C ASN A 136 -11.35 -7.20 -29.46
N PRO A 137 -12.01 -7.85 -30.44
CA PRO A 137 -12.65 -9.16 -30.22
C PRO A 137 -11.68 -10.27 -29.82
N ASP A 138 -10.40 -10.17 -30.21
CA ASP A 138 -9.39 -11.21 -29.98
C ASP A 138 -8.40 -10.87 -28.86
N TYR A 139 -8.27 -9.60 -28.49
CA TYR A 139 -7.31 -9.14 -27.48
C TYR A 139 -7.70 -7.81 -26.86
N VAL A 140 -7.13 -7.52 -25.70
CA VAL A 140 -7.12 -6.20 -25.08
C VAL A 140 -5.68 -5.72 -24.94
N ARG A 141 -5.48 -4.42 -25.14
CA ARG A 141 -4.18 -3.76 -24.99
C ARG A 141 -4.30 -2.59 -24.02
N PHE A 142 -3.47 -2.61 -22.99
CA PHE A 142 -3.27 -1.50 -22.06
C PHE A 142 -1.94 -0.82 -22.41
N TYR A 143 -1.91 0.49 -22.55
CA TYR A 143 -0.70 1.21 -22.95
C TYR A 143 -0.64 2.63 -22.40
N PHE A 144 0.57 3.17 -22.26
CA PHE A 144 0.81 4.55 -21.86
C PHE A 144 1.18 5.40 -23.07
N ALA A 145 0.46 6.51 -23.30
CA ALA A 145 0.65 7.32 -24.52
C ALA A 145 1.75 8.39 -24.42
N LYS A 146 2.22 8.72 -23.22
CA LYS A 146 3.20 9.80 -23.02
C LYS A 146 4.30 9.36 -22.08
N ARG A 147 5.48 9.02 -22.59
CA ARG A 147 6.67 8.87 -21.73
C ARG A 147 7.03 10.27 -21.22
N VAL A 148 6.90 10.48 -19.91
CA VAL A 148 7.33 11.70 -19.21
C VAL A 148 8.84 11.62 -18.98
#